data_AF-A0A354NWU0-F1
#
_entry.id   AF-A0A354NWU0-F1
#
_cell.length_a   1.000
_cell.length_b   1.000
_cell.length_c   1.000
_cell.angle_alpha   90.00
_cell.angle_beta   90.00
_cell.angle_gamma   90.00
#
_symmetry.space_group_name_H-M   'P 1'
#
loop_
_entity.id
_entity.type
_entity.pdbx_description
1 polymer ?
#
loop_
_entity_poly.entity_id
_entity_poly.type
_entity_poly.pdbx_seq_one_letter_code
_entity_poly.pdbx_strand_id
1 'polypeptide(L)' 'MVVQAALGFGEHTTEARQIQTRGTTEISRTIGAFHNDRIVGTTSAHTFQITVPGGAVPLAYVDWVSVLPTHR' A
#
# COMPACT_ATOMS: atom_id res chain seq x y z
N MET A 1 -13.48 15.42 -4.30
CA MET A 1 -13.93 14.39 -3.36
C MET A 1 -12.71 13.82 -2.68
N VAL A 2 -12.47 14.14 -1.40
CA VAL A 2 -11.36 13.55 -0.63
C VAL A 2 -11.93 12.36 0.11
N VAL A 3 -11.55 11.15 -0.30
CA VAL A 3 -11.90 9.93 0.42
C VAL A 3 -11.00 9.88 1.65
N GLN A 4 -11.60 10.04 2.83
CA GLN A 4 -10.89 9.90 4.10
C GLN A 4 -10.59 8.41 4.33
N ALA A 5 -9.33 8.02 4.13
CA ALA A 5 -8.85 6.71 4.54
C ALA A 5 -8.89 6.63 6.07
N ALA A 6 -9.32 5.49 6.61
CA ALA A 6 -9.16 5.21 8.03
C ALA A 6 -7.67 5.33 8.38
N LEU A 7 -7.31 6.27 9.27
CA LEU A 7 -5.94 6.47 9.72
C LEU A 7 -5.55 5.29 10.61
N GLY A 8 -5.05 4.20 10.01
CA GLY A 8 -4.51 3.06 10.75
C GLY A 8 -3.22 3.39 11.50
N PHE A 9 -2.49 4.40 11.02
CA PHE A 9 -1.24 4.90 11.58
C PHE A 9 -1.32 6.43 11.59
N GLY A 10 -1.05 7.09 12.72
CA GLY A 10 -1.27 8.53 12.96
C GLY A 10 -0.39 9.50 12.15
N GLU A 11 0.09 9.07 10.99
CA GLU A 11 1.01 9.78 10.11
C GLU A 11 0.25 10.76 9.21
N HIS A 12 0.71 12.01 9.14
CA HIS A 12 0.26 12.95 8.12
C HIS A 12 1.06 12.74 6.83
N THR A 13 0.42 12.85 5.67
CA THR A 13 1.14 12.74 4.40
C THR A 13 1.74 14.09 3.99
N THR A 14 2.95 14.09 3.46
CA THR A 14 3.54 15.23 2.77
C THR A 14 3.20 15.18 1.28
N GLU A 15 3.38 16.29 0.56
CA GLU A 15 3.21 16.33 -0.90
C GLU A 15 4.18 15.36 -1.60
N ALA A 16 5.44 15.35 -1.19
CA ALA A 16 6.44 14.41 -1.69
C ALA A 16 5.99 12.94 -1.52
N ARG A 17 5.39 12.60 -0.37
CA ARG A 17 4.84 11.27 -0.11
C ARG A 17 3.62 10.96 -1.00
N GLN A 18 2.78 11.94 -1.30
CA GLN A 18 1.66 11.76 -2.22
C GLN A 18 2.14 11.51 -3.67
N ILE A 19 3.13 12.28 -4.14
CA ILE A 19 3.73 12.09 -5.46
C ILE A 19 4.36 10.70 -5.56
N GLN A 20 5.14 10.29 -4.55
CA GLN A 20 5.71 8.96 -4.48
C GLN A 20 4.61 7.88 -4.52
N THR A 21 3.59 7.99 -3.67
CA THR A 21 2.49 7.02 -3.61
C THR A 21 1.80 6.88 -4.97
N ARG A 22 1.47 8.00 -5.64
CA ARG A 22 0.86 7.97 -6.97
C ARG A 22 1.77 7.41 -8.05
N GLY A 23 3.09 7.67 -7.94
CA GLY A 23 4.08 7.21 -8.90
C GLY A 23 4.41 5.72 -8.78
N THR A 24 4.25 5.12 -7.60
CA THR A 24 4.59 3.71 -7.37
C THR A 24 3.37 2.79 -7.35
N THR A 25 2.17 3.29 -7.04
CA THR A 25 0.98 2.42 -6.87
C THR A 25 0.54 1.78 -8.16
N GLU A 26 0.52 0.45 -8.17
CA GLU A 26 -0.03 -0.36 -9.24
C GLU A 26 -1.42 -0.84 -8.85
N ILE A 27 -2.46 -0.16 -9.38
CA ILE A 27 -3.86 -0.42 -9.00
C ILE A 27 -4.27 -1.88 -9.23
N SER A 28 -3.77 -2.51 -10.30
CA SER A 28 -4.02 -3.92 -10.60
C SER A 28 -3.41 -4.89 -9.58
N ARG A 29 -2.53 -4.41 -8.70
CA ARG A 29 -1.86 -5.19 -7.64
C ARG A 29 -2.09 -4.60 -6.25
N THR A 30 -3.12 -3.77 -6.11
CA THR A 30 -3.66 -3.36 -4.82
C THR A 30 -4.79 -4.29 -4.43
N ILE A 31 -4.75 -4.82 -3.22
CA ILE A 31 -5.69 -5.84 -2.72
C ILE A 31 -6.47 -5.25 -1.54
N GLY A 32 -7.79 -5.42 -1.58
CA GLY A 32 -8.68 -5.15 -0.46
C GLY A 32 -9.24 -6.45 0.13
N ALA A 33 -9.27 -6.54 1.45
CA ALA A 33 -10.06 -7.53 2.17
C ALA A 33 -11.44 -6.95 2.46
N PHE A 34 -12.51 -7.73 2.26
CA PHE A 34 -13.89 -7.25 2.38
C PHE A 34 -14.73 -8.09 3.35
N HIS A 35 -15.57 -7.44 4.15
CA HIS A 35 -16.65 -8.06 4.94
C HIS A 35 -17.93 -7.27 4.70
N ASN A 36 -18.98 -7.94 4.19
CA ASN A 36 -20.26 -7.32 3.81
C ASN A 36 -20.07 -6.10 2.88
N ASP A 37 -19.32 -6.31 1.80
CA ASP A 37 -18.97 -5.31 0.79
C ASP A 37 -18.21 -4.07 1.32
N ARG A 38 -17.71 -4.12 2.56
CA ARG A 38 -16.88 -3.05 3.15
C ARG A 38 -15.43 -3.49 3.24
N ILE A 39 -14.52 -2.60 2.86
CA ILE A 39 -13.08 -2.82 3.03
C ILE A 39 -12.76 -2.89 4.53
N VAL A 40 -12.10 -3.97 4.95
CA VAL A 40 -11.65 -4.20 6.33
C VAL A 40 -10.13 -4.36 6.43
N GLY A 41 -9.44 -4.41 5.29
CA GLY A 41 -7.99 -4.41 5.23
C GLY A 41 -7.48 -4.15 3.83
N THR A 42 -6.21 -3.78 3.73
CA THR A 42 -5.53 -3.41 2.48
C THR A 42 -4.13 -3.96 2.43
N THR A 43 -3.60 -4.14 1.23
CA THR A 43 -2.16 -4.24 0.94
C THR A 43 -1.91 -3.89 -0.53
N SER A 44 -0.66 -3.61 -0.88
CA SER A 44 -0.23 -3.37 -2.26
C SER A 44 1.11 -4.05 -2.53
N ALA A 45 1.34 -4.44 -3.78
CA ALA A 45 2.63 -4.89 -4.26
C ALA A 45 3.13 -3.98 -5.40
N HIS A 46 4.34 -3.46 -5.27
CA HIS A 46 4.97 -2.52 -6.20
C HIS A 46 6.18 -3.13 -6.93
N THR A 47 6.35 -2.83 -8.23
CA THR A 47 7.39 -3.44 -9.05
C THR A 47 8.67 -2.67 -8.83
N PHE A 48 9.64 -3.30 -8.18
CA PHE A 48 10.94 -2.72 -7.95
C PHE A 48 12.05 -3.67 -8.40
N GLN A 49 13.25 -3.13 -8.42
CA GLN A 49 14.49 -3.89 -8.50
C GLN A 49 15.24 -3.66 -7.19
N ILE A 50 15.88 -4.71 -6.68
CA ILE A 50 16.78 -4.59 -5.54
C ILE A 50 18.19 -5.01 -5.96
N THR A 51 19.17 -4.20 -5.60
CA THR A 51 20.58 -4.52 -5.79
C THR A 51 21.05 -5.49 -4.72
N VAL A 52 21.71 -6.55 -5.15
CA VAL A 52 22.36 -7.56 -4.31
C VAL A 52 23.79 -7.77 -4.81
N PRO A 53 24.69 -8.39 -4.03
CA PRO A 53 25.98 -8.82 -4.57
C PRO A 53 25.78 -9.67 -5.82
N GLY A 54 26.40 -9.26 -6.94
CA GLY A 54 26.29 -9.96 -8.21
C GLY A 54 25.20 -9.47 -9.16
N GLY A 55 24.37 -8.47 -8.81
CA GLY A 55 23.45 -7.84 -9.76
C GLY A 55 22.22 -7.18 -9.14
N ALA A 56 21.20 -6.94 -9.97
CA ALA A 56 19.88 -6.49 -9.54
C ALA A 56 18.84 -7.56 -9.86
N VAL A 57 17.90 -7.79 -8.93
CA VAL A 57 16.83 -8.78 -9.09
C VAL A 57 15.46 -8.14 -8.90
N PRO A 58 14.40 -8.65 -9.56
CA PRO A 58 13.04 -8.18 -9.33
C PRO A 58 12.63 -8.33 -7.86
N LEU A 59 11.97 -7.30 -7.32
CA LEU A 59 11.42 -7.27 -5.98
C LEU A 59 9.95 -6.85 -6.05
N ALA A 60 9.08 -7.63 -5.42
CA ALA A 60 7.75 -7.18 -5.05
C ALA A 60 7.86 -6.42 -3.71
N TYR A 61 7.84 -5.09 -3.75
CA TYR A 61 7.79 -4.29 -2.54
C TYR A 61 6.35 -4.28 -2.00
N VAL A 62 6.14 -4.90 -0.84
CA VAL A 62 4.83 -5.01 -0.20
C VAL A 62 4.68 -3.94 0.87
N ASP A 63 3.63 -3.14 0.77
CA ASP A 63 3.31 -2.07 1.73
C ASP A 63 1.79 -1.89 1.87
N TRP A 64 1.38 -0.73 2.44
CA TRP A 64 -0.02 -0.35 2.68
C TRP A 64 -0.83 -1.43 3.42
N VAL A 65 -0.15 -2.24 4.25
CA VAL A 65 -0.76 -3.32 5.01
C VAL A 65 -1.54 -2.74 6.18
N SER A 66 -2.85 -2.95 6.19
CA SER A 66 -3.70 -2.55 7.30
C SER A 66 -4.86 -3.51 7.46
N VAL A 67 -5.33 -3.67 8.71
CA VAL A 67 -6.54 -4.42 9.06
C VAL A 67 -7.28 -3.64 10.14
N LEU A 68 -8.61 -3.54 10.03
CA LEU A 68 -9.43 -2.96 11.08
C LEU A 68 -9.32 -3.80 12.36
N PRO A 69 -9.16 -3.20 13.57
CA PRO A 69 -8.98 -3.95 14.82
C PRO A 69 -10.08 -4.97 15.16
N THR A 70 -11.28 -4.81 14.59
CA THR A 70 -12.43 -5.71 14.74
C THR A 70 -12.33 -6.99 13.91
N HIS A 71 -11.31 -7.14 13.05
CA HIS A 71 -11.11 -8.26 12.12
C HIS A 71 -9.75 -8.95 12.30
N ARG A 72 -9.25 -8.96 13.54
CA ARG A 72 -8.07 -9.73 13.94
C ARG A 72 -8.42 -11.19 14.23
#